data_AF-A0A0G0ZDV2-F1
#
_entry.id   AF-A0A0G0ZDV2-F1
#
_cell.length_a   1.000
_cell.length_b   1.000
_cell.length_c   1.000
_cell.angle_alpha   90.00
_cell.angle_beta   90.00
_cell.angle_gamma   90.00
#
_symmetry.space_group_name_H-M   'P 1'
#
loop_
_entity.id
_entity.type
_entity.pdbx_description
1 polymer ?
#
loop_
_entity_poly.entity_id
_entity_poly.type
_entity_poly.pdbx_seq_one_letter_code
_entity_poly.pdbx_strand_id
1 'polypeptide(L)'
;MQISLKSLLLAANYPEEEVGLLLSKEEFLTDEEKFKLTETAWYLISQKYISMQNLHNTQVWREIGEGKRKYNKNDFEEIKARLIHEIIEKLEITNEQTLIDEVRQKLEKFKTEKANS
;
A
#
# COMPACT_ATOMS: atom_id res chain seq x y z
N MET A 1 0.13 18.89 -2.75
CA MET A 1 -0.63 18.34 -1.61
C MET A 1 0.16 17.17 -1.06
N GLN A 2 0.38 17.05 0.25
CA GLN A 2 1.18 15.95 0.86
C GLN A 2 0.22 14.89 1.42
N ILE A 3 0.55 13.61 1.30
CA ILE A 3 -0.26 12.52 1.88
C ILE A 3 -0.32 12.72 3.39
N SER A 4 -1.52 12.83 3.95
CA SER A 4 -1.68 13.07 5.39
C SER A 4 -1.34 11.83 6.21
N LEU A 5 -0.77 12.02 7.41
CA LEU A 5 -0.47 10.90 8.32
C LEU A 5 -1.74 10.13 8.69
N LYS A 6 -2.88 10.83 8.82
CA LYS A 6 -4.20 10.21 9.04
C LYS A 6 -4.57 9.24 7.92
N SER A 7 -4.58 9.70 6.67
CA SER A 7 -4.95 8.87 5.51
C SER A 7 -4.00 7.68 5.37
N LEU A 8 -2.71 7.89 5.70
CA LEU A 8 -1.70 6.84 5.71
C LEU A 8 -1.98 5.74 6.76
N LEU A 9 -2.27 6.14 8.00
CA LEU A 9 -2.56 5.20 9.09
C LEU A 9 -3.86 4.42 8.82
N LEU A 10 -4.88 5.07 8.27
CA LEU A 10 -6.12 4.41 7.87
C LEU A 10 -5.90 3.43 6.70
N ALA A 11 -5.12 3.82 5.69
CA ALA A 11 -4.76 2.93 4.59
C ALA A 11 -3.93 1.71 5.07
N ALA A 12 -3.14 1.88 6.12
CA ALA A 12 -2.42 0.82 6.82
C ALA A 12 -3.30 -0.07 7.72
N ASN A 13 -4.63 0.12 7.73
CA ASN A 13 -5.61 -0.60 8.56
C ASN A 13 -5.42 -0.42 10.07
N TYR A 14 -4.92 0.73 10.54
CA TYR A 14 -5.03 1.04 11.97
C TYR A 14 -6.50 1.26 12.35
N PRO A 15 -6.96 0.82 13.53
CA PRO A 15 -8.31 1.11 14.01
C PRO A 15 -8.55 2.61 14.08
N GLU A 16 -9.72 3.09 13.64
CA GLU A 16 -10.04 4.52 13.62
C GLU A 16 -9.93 5.17 15.01
N GLU A 17 -10.29 4.44 16.07
CA GLU A 17 -10.16 4.89 17.46
C GLU A 17 -8.69 5.11 17.85
N GLU A 18 -7.79 4.20 17.46
CA GLU A 18 -6.35 4.33 17.72
C GLU A 18 -5.73 5.47 16.90
N VAL A 19 -6.15 5.62 15.64
CA VAL A 19 -5.73 6.75 14.80
C VAL A 19 -6.19 8.07 15.41
N GLY A 20 -7.43 8.16 15.90
CA GLY A 20 -7.94 9.33 16.60
C GLY A 20 -7.12 9.68 17.85
N LEU A 21 -6.77 8.67 18.65
CA LEU A 21 -5.91 8.86 19.83
C LEU A 21 -4.50 9.30 19.47
N LEU A 22 -3.89 8.71 18.43
CA LEU A 22 -2.57 9.09 17.93
C LEU A 22 -2.55 10.54 17.42
N LEU A 23 -3.56 10.92 16.62
CA LEU A 23 -3.67 12.28 16.07
C LEU A 23 -3.99 13.32 17.14
N SER A 24 -4.75 12.96 18.18
CA SER A 24 -4.99 13.84 19.33
C SER A 24 -3.72 14.21 20.10
N LYS A 25 -2.66 13.42 19.91
CA LYS A 25 -1.34 13.65 20.51
C LYS A 25 -0.29 14.08 19.50
N GLU A 26 -0.68 14.38 18.25
CA GLU A 26 0.25 14.67 17.16
C GLU A 26 1.16 15.88 17.44
N GLU A 27 0.67 16.87 18.19
CA GLU A 27 1.45 18.04 18.61
C GLU A 27 2.57 17.69 19.62
N PHE A 28 2.45 16.56 20.30
CA PHE A 28 3.44 16.06 21.25
C PHE A 28 4.43 15.07 20.62
N LEU A 29 4.20 14.65 19.37
CA LEU A 29 5.12 13.79 18.64
C LEU A 29 6.26 14.63 18.08
N THR A 30 7.48 14.18 18.32
CA THR A 30 8.67 14.71 17.65
C THR A 30 8.66 14.40 16.16
N ASP A 31 9.41 15.16 15.37
CA ASP A 31 9.55 14.90 13.93
C ASP A 31 10.10 13.48 13.64
N GLU A 32 10.96 12.96 14.52
CA GLU A 32 11.48 11.59 14.41
C GLU A 32 10.39 10.54 14.62
N GLU A 33 9.50 10.74 15.59
CA GLU A 33 8.38 9.82 15.84
C GLU A 33 7.35 9.85 14.70
N LYS A 34 7.04 11.04 14.18
CA LYS A 34 6.17 11.20 13.00
C LYS A 34 6.77 10.52 11.78
N PHE A 35 8.08 10.64 11.60
CA PHE A 35 8.81 9.96 10.53
C PHE A 35 8.73 8.43 10.69
N LYS A 36 9.02 7.88 11.87
CA LYS A 36 8.92 6.43 12.15
C LYS A 36 7.52 5.88 11.94
N LEU A 37 6.49 6.62 12.37
CA LEU A 37 5.09 6.26 12.15
C LEU A 37 4.77 6.21 10.65
N THR A 38 5.23 7.21 9.91
CA THR A 38 5.06 7.28 8.45
C THR A 38 5.73 6.09 7.77
N GLU A 39 6.97 5.76 8.13
CA GLU A 39 7.67 4.60 7.57
C GLU A 39 6.98 3.28 7.92
N THR A 40 6.51 3.13 9.16
CA THR A 40 5.80 1.93 9.62
C THR A 40 4.50 1.74 8.85
N ALA A 41 3.72 2.80 8.66
CA ALA A 41 2.47 2.73 7.91
C ALA A 41 2.72 2.40 6.43
N TRP A 42 3.72 3.02 5.80
CA TRP A 42 4.11 2.66 4.43
C TRP A 42 4.58 1.21 4.30
N TYR A 43 5.34 0.72 5.28
CA TYR A 43 5.74 -0.68 5.33
C TYR A 43 4.52 -1.61 5.38
N LEU A 44 3.56 -1.34 6.27
CA LEU A 44 2.34 -2.14 6.40
C LEU A 44 1.48 -2.13 5.13
N ILE A 45 1.30 -0.95 4.52
CA ILE A 45 0.60 -0.80 3.23
C ILE A 45 1.29 -1.67 2.16
N SER A 46 2.63 -1.62 2.11
CA SER A 46 3.42 -2.39 1.15
C SER A 46 3.32 -3.90 1.37
N GLN A 47 3.36 -4.37 2.61
CA GLN A 47 3.19 -5.79 2.93
C GLN A 47 1.80 -6.30 2.53
N LYS A 48 0.76 -5.50 2.79
CA LYS A 48 -0.60 -5.81 2.36
C LYS A 48 -0.72 -5.86 0.85
N TYR A 49 -0.17 -4.88 0.14
CA TYR A 49 -0.12 -4.85 -1.32
C TYR A 49 0.52 -6.12 -1.89
N ILE A 50 1.71 -6.50 -1.40
CA ILE A 50 2.44 -7.69 -1.85
C ILE A 50 1.65 -8.97 -1.56
N SER A 51 1.07 -9.08 -0.37
CA SER A 51 0.28 -10.25 0.02
C SER A 51 -0.95 -10.42 -0.88
N MET A 52 -1.69 -9.35 -1.14
CA MET A 52 -2.84 -9.36 -2.05
C MET A 52 -2.43 -9.66 -3.49
N GLN A 53 -1.34 -9.07 -3.96
CA GLN A 53 -0.80 -9.34 -5.28
C GLN A 53 -0.43 -10.82 -5.43
N ASN A 54 0.28 -11.39 -4.46
CA ASN A 54 0.67 -12.81 -4.47
C ASN A 54 -0.55 -13.73 -4.45
N LEU A 55 -1.58 -13.40 -3.65
CA LEU A 55 -2.83 -14.16 -3.60
C LEU A 55 -3.50 -14.20 -4.98
N HIS A 56 -3.72 -13.04 -5.61
CA HIS A 56 -4.35 -12.95 -6.91
C HIS A 56 -3.52 -13.61 -8.01
N ASN A 57 -2.21 -13.40 -8.02
CA ASN A 57 -1.31 -14.05 -8.98
C ASN A 57 -1.35 -15.58 -8.83
N THR A 58 -1.36 -16.09 -7.60
CA THR A 58 -1.46 -17.53 -7.33
C THR A 58 -2.78 -18.10 -7.83
N GLN A 59 -3.88 -17.35 -7.71
CA GLN A 59 -5.17 -17.74 -8.27
C GLN A 59 -5.12 -17.82 -9.81
N VAL A 60 -4.56 -16.81 -10.48
CA VAL A 60 -4.38 -16.82 -11.95
C VAL A 60 -3.52 -18.01 -12.37
N TRP A 61 -2.40 -18.26 -11.67
CA TRP A 61 -1.54 -19.41 -11.97
C TRP A 61 -2.25 -20.74 -11.79
N ARG A 62 -3.11 -20.87 -10.77
CA ARG A 62 -3.93 -22.06 -10.56
C ARG A 62 -4.91 -22.27 -11.71
N GLU A 63 -5.62 -21.22 -12.14
CA GLU A 63 -6.55 -21.29 -13.28
C GLU A 63 -5.85 -21.70 -14.58
N ILE A 64 -4.61 -21.22 -14.79
CA ILE A 64 -3.78 -21.62 -15.94
C ILE A 64 -3.37 -23.09 -15.82
N GLY A 65 -2.90 -23.53 -14.65
CA GLY A 65 -2.51 -24.93 -14.40
C GLY A 65 -3.68 -25.91 -14.55
N GLU A 66 -4.90 -25.47 -14.23
CA GLU A 66 -6.14 -26.23 -14.40
C GLU A 66 -6.70 -26.16 -15.85
N GLY A 67 -6.06 -25.40 -16.74
CA GLY A 67 -6.51 -25.22 -18.12
C GLY A 67 -7.78 -24.37 -18.28
N LYS A 68 -8.27 -23.74 -17.22
CA LYS A 68 -9.45 -22.86 -17.22
C LYS A 68 -9.17 -21.50 -17.86
N ARG A 69 -7.90 -21.09 -17.90
CA ARG A 69 -7.44 -19.81 -18.43
C ARG A 69 -6.16 -20.01 -19.23
N LYS A 70 -5.96 -19.23 -20.30
CA LYS A 70 -4.69 -19.18 -21.01
C LYS A 70 -3.78 -18.14 -20.35
N TYR A 71 -2.48 -18.40 -20.33
CA TYR A 71 -1.50 -17.43 -19.85
C TYR A 71 -1.61 -16.11 -20.64
N ASN A 72 -1.78 -15.01 -19.92
CA ASN A 72 -1.76 -13.66 -20.45
C ASN A 72 -1.04 -12.76 -19.45
N LYS A 73 0.05 -12.11 -19.91
CA LYS A 73 0.82 -11.19 -19.07
C LYS A 73 -0.04 -10.01 -18.57
N ASN A 74 -1.02 -9.58 -19.35
CA ASN A 74 -1.86 -8.44 -19.00
C ASN A 74 -2.70 -8.70 -17.74
N ASP A 75 -3.07 -9.95 -17.46
CA ASP A 75 -3.82 -10.31 -16.25
C ASP A 75 -3.08 -9.88 -14.97
N PHE A 76 -1.77 -10.05 -14.95
CA PHE A 76 -0.91 -9.71 -13.81
C PHE A 76 -0.69 -8.20 -13.70
N GLU A 77 -0.62 -7.49 -14.82
CA GLU A 77 -0.50 -6.03 -14.83
C GLU A 77 -1.82 -5.36 -14.42
N GLU A 78 -2.97 -5.91 -14.80
CA GLU A 78 -4.29 -5.47 -14.35
C GLU A 78 -4.46 -5.66 -12.83
N ILE A 79 -3.98 -6.79 -12.28
CA ILE A 79 -3.96 -7.01 -10.81
C ILE A 79 -3.15 -5.91 -10.12
N LYS A 80 -1.95 -5.59 -10.61
CA LYS A 80 -1.12 -4.51 -10.05
C LYS A 80 -1.84 -3.17 -10.11
N ALA A 81 -2.36 -2.81 -11.28
CA ALA A 81 -3.02 -1.54 -11.50
C ALA A 81 -4.23 -1.36 -10.58
N ARG A 82 -5.06 -2.41 -10.46
CA ARG A 82 -6.23 -2.41 -9.57
C ARG A 82 -5.82 -2.24 -8.11
N LEU A 83 -4.85 -3.00 -7.63
CA LEU A 83 -4.40 -2.92 -6.23
C LEU A 83 -3.78 -1.56 -5.90
N ILE A 84 -3.03 -0.97 -6.83
CA ILE A 84 -2.49 0.40 -6.67
C ILE A 84 -3.64 1.41 -6.60
N HIS A 85 -4.66 1.26 -7.45
CA HIS A 85 -5.83 2.13 -7.44
C HIS A 85 -6.58 2.06 -6.11
N GLU A 86 -6.82 0.86 -5.56
CA GLU A 86 -7.44 0.69 -4.24
C GLU A 86 -6.65 1.37 -3.11
N ILE A 87 -5.31 1.42 -3.20
CA ILE A 87 -4.46 2.12 -2.24
C ILE A 87 -4.59 3.64 -2.41
N ILE A 88 -4.59 4.14 -3.64
CA ILE A 88 -4.77 5.56 -3.95
C ILE A 88 -6.10 6.07 -3.43
N GLU A 89 -7.18 5.30 -3.64
CA GLU A 89 -8.52 5.62 -3.11
C GLU A 89 -8.51 5.73 -1.58
N LYS A 90 -7.85 4.79 -0.90
CA LYS A 90 -7.73 4.80 0.57
C LYS A 90 -6.87 5.93 1.12
N LEU A 91 -5.87 6.36 0.34
CA LEU A 91 -5.04 7.50 0.68
C LEU A 91 -5.73 8.84 0.37
N GLU A 92 -6.96 8.81 -0.18
CA GLU A 92 -7.74 9.98 -0.58
C GLU A 92 -6.96 10.89 -1.56
N ILE A 93 -6.06 10.28 -2.33
CA ILE A 93 -5.23 10.99 -3.30
C ILE A 93 -6.09 11.33 -4.52
N THR A 94 -6.15 12.61 -4.87
CA THR A 94 -6.72 13.07 -6.14
C THR A 94 -5.93 12.49 -7.31
N ASN A 95 -6.52 12.37 -8.51
CA ASN A 95 -5.88 11.82 -9.73
C ASN A 95 -4.69 12.65 -10.29
N GLU A 96 -3.86 13.21 -9.41
CA GLU A 96 -2.59 13.84 -9.75
C GLU A 96 -1.53 12.74 -9.99
N GLN A 97 -1.04 12.67 -11.22
CA GLN A 97 -0.06 11.67 -11.66
C GLN A 97 1.19 11.62 -10.77
N THR A 98 1.63 12.77 -10.24
CA THR A 98 2.78 12.89 -9.35
C THR A 98 2.62 12.10 -8.05
N LEU A 99 1.44 12.16 -7.43
CA LEU A 99 1.14 11.43 -6.20
C LEU A 99 0.99 9.94 -6.45
N ILE A 100 0.42 9.56 -7.60
CA ILE A 100 0.34 8.16 -8.05
C ILE A 100 1.74 7.57 -8.20
N ASP A 101 2.65 8.31 -8.82
CA ASP A 101 4.03 7.86 -9.00
C ASP A 101 4.79 7.82 -7.67
N GLU A 102 4.50 8.72 -6.73
CA GLU A 102 5.04 8.65 -5.36
C GLU A 102 4.57 7.37 -4.63
N VAL A 103 3.28 7.04 -4.68
CA VAL A 103 2.74 5.81 -4.10
C VAL A 103 3.46 4.58 -4.68
N ARG A 104 3.64 4.53 -6.01
CA ARG A 104 4.38 3.45 -6.68
C ARG A 104 5.82 3.34 -6.17
N GLN A 105 6.52 4.46 -6.06
CA GLN A 105 7.90 4.49 -5.55
C GLN A 105 7.98 4.02 -4.09
N LYS A 106 7.03 4.43 -3.24
CA LYS A 106 6.98 3.98 -1.84
C LYS A 106 6.70 2.49 -1.74
N LEU A 107 5.74 1.97 -2.49
CA LEU A 107 5.43 0.55 -2.53
C LEU A 107 6.64 -0.30 -2.97
N GLU A 108 7.39 0.15 -3.99
CA GLU A 108 8.60 -0.56 -4.42
C GLU A 108 9.76 -0.40 -3.44
N LYS A 109 9.95 0.76 -2.79
CA LYS A 109 10.98 0.96 -1.75
C LYS A 109 10.79 -0.04 -0.60
N PHE A 110 9.59 -0.10 -0.04
CA PHE A 110 9.30 -0.91 1.15
C PHE A 110 9.05 -2.40 0.85
N LYS A 111 9.00 -2.78 -0.43
CA LYS A 111 8.95 -4.18 -0.87
C LYS A 111 10.29 -4.90 -0.70
N THR A 112 11.40 -4.19 -0.87
CA THR A 112 12.77 -4.76 -0.84
C THR A 112 13.46 -4.64 0.52
N GLU A 113 13.06 -3.71 1.38
CA GLU A 113 13.78 -3.38 2.63
C GLU A 113 13.82 -4.50 3.69
N LYS A 114 13.09 -5.61 3.54
CA LYS A 114 13.21 -6.78 4.44
C LYS A 114 13.66 -8.09 3.79
N ALA A 115 13.99 -8.09 2.51
CA ALA A 115 14.66 -9.25 1.90
C ALA A 115 16.14 -9.36 2.34
N ASN A 116 16.70 -8.31 2.95
CA ASN A 116 18.11 -8.19 3.32
C ASN A 116 18.35 -7.85 4.81
N SER A 117 17.36 -8.05 5.70
CA SER A 117 17.49 -7.81 7.16
C SER A 117 17.36 -9.10 7.95
#